data_AF-A0A2V8THQ3-F1
#
_entry.id   AF-A0A2V8THQ3-F1
#
_cell.length_a   1.000
_cell.length_b   1.000
_cell.length_c   1.000
_cell.angle_alpha   90.00
_cell.angle_beta   90.00
_cell.angle_gamma   90.00
#
_symmetry.space_group_name_H-M   'P 1'
#
loop_
_entity.id
_entity.type
_entity.pdbx_description
1 polymer ?
#
loop_
_entity_poly.entity_id
_entity_poly.type
_entity_poly.pdbx_seq_one_letter_code
_entity_poly.pdbx_strand_id
1 'polypeptide(L)'
;MQAFEKAPPEVKELLGKRIKELGLRLEGSPVERFVQQLYRELDRKSLRRFRPICYLTDEWGCPSGEPVIGIPFYLASPQVASLEKLMNDLEDEREIMMYLRHEAGHAFNYAHVLYTTPEWRAVFGEYNRPYRDNYRPVPFSRKFVRHIAGWYAQKHPDEDFAETFAVWLTPRSKWRRRYRGWPAMRKLNFVERTARRLAESDPAVGKGQFDITVEQMEMTLEEFYRETELQGKQAADLAMTADLADIFFPKGRRRKGIRRAVEIIEENRLSLTDKITRWTGVPRPVVRSLVESLARHCDEQNLWAESGGEAAYLVELTAYGTTLAMNYLTRGKFVPS
;
A
#
# COMPACT_ATOMS: atom_id res chain seq x y z
N MET A 1 18.80 -11.61 -5.77
CA MET A 1 19.64 -12.19 -6.86
C MET A 1 18.85 -13.09 -7.80
N GLN A 2 18.22 -14.20 -7.36
CA GLN A 2 17.48 -15.09 -8.26
C GLN A 2 16.29 -14.45 -9.02
N ALA A 3 15.71 -13.36 -8.52
CA ALA A 3 14.54 -12.72 -9.15
C ALA A 3 14.89 -12.02 -10.48
N PHE A 4 15.99 -11.26 -10.52
CA PHE A 4 16.48 -10.63 -11.76
C PHE A 4 16.94 -11.67 -12.80
N GLU A 5 17.51 -12.79 -12.35
CA GLU A 5 17.92 -13.90 -13.24
C GLU A 5 16.73 -14.60 -13.90
N LYS A 6 15.56 -14.59 -13.25
CA LYS A 6 14.31 -15.16 -13.77
C LYS A 6 13.49 -14.18 -14.62
N ALA A 7 13.90 -12.90 -14.69
CA ALA A 7 13.20 -11.91 -15.50
C ALA A 7 13.29 -12.27 -17.01
N PRO A 8 12.23 -11.98 -17.80
CA PRO A 8 12.25 -12.15 -19.25
C PRO A 8 13.44 -11.38 -19.89
N PRO A 9 14.01 -11.86 -21.02
CA PRO A 9 15.15 -11.21 -21.67
C PRO A 9 14.93 -9.72 -21.97
N GLU A 10 13.73 -9.38 -22.45
CA GLU A 10 13.29 -8.01 -22.73
C GLU A 10 13.29 -7.10 -21.48
N VAL A 11 13.08 -7.65 -20.30
CA VAL A 11 13.12 -6.92 -19.01
C VAL A 11 14.56 -6.77 -18.53
N LYS A 12 15.39 -7.79 -18.73
CA LYS A 12 16.82 -7.75 -18.36
C LYS A 12 17.57 -6.64 -19.07
N GLU A 13 17.23 -6.34 -20.32
CA GLU A 13 17.80 -5.22 -21.08
C GLU A 13 17.46 -3.84 -20.49
N LEU A 14 16.41 -3.74 -19.67
CA LEU A 14 16.01 -2.48 -19.02
C LEU A 14 16.72 -2.24 -17.68
N LEU A 15 17.23 -3.30 -17.03
CA LEU A 15 17.80 -3.23 -15.69
C LEU A 15 18.94 -2.21 -15.57
N GLY A 16 19.83 -2.18 -16.56
CA GLY A 16 20.98 -1.27 -16.57
C GLY A 16 20.70 0.14 -17.10
N LYS A 17 19.47 0.44 -17.55
CA LYS A 17 19.10 1.77 -18.03
C LYS A 17 18.67 2.65 -16.87
N ARG A 18 18.99 3.95 -16.95
CA ARG A 18 18.43 4.94 -16.00
C ARG A 18 16.93 5.05 -16.19
N ILE A 19 16.18 5.27 -15.13
CA ILE A 19 14.71 5.36 -15.22
C ILE A 19 14.28 6.48 -16.20
N LYS A 20 14.96 7.63 -16.18
CA LYS A 20 14.73 8.71 -17.15
C LYS A 20 14.95 8.33 -18.62
N GLU A 21 15.78 7.31 -18.90
CA GLU A 21 16.11 6.85 -20.25
C GLU A 21 15.09 5.83 -20.80
N LEU A 22 14.15 5.39 -19.97
CA LEU A 22 13.09 4.45 -20.37
C LEU A 22 12.02 5.11 -21.26
N GLY A 23 12.00 6.44 -21.35
CA GLY A 23 11.07 7.18 -22.20
C GLY A 23 9.60 7.02 -21.78
N LEU A 24 9.36 6.74 -20.49
CA LEU A 24 8.02 6.53 -19.95
C LEU A 24 7.22 7.84 -20.02
N ARG A 25 5.94 7.71 -20.37
CA ARG A 25 5.00 8.82 -20.42
C ARG A 25 3.67 8.38 -19.84
N LEU A 26 2.91 9.33 -19.31
CA LEU A 26 1.56 9.03 -18.86
C LEU A 26 0.63 8.86 -20.07
N GLU A 27 0.75 9.72 -21.07
CA GLU A 27 -0.05 9.68 -22.30
C GLU A 27 0.28 8.44 -23.14
N GLY A 28 -0.75 7.72 -23.57
CA GLY A 28 -0.62 6.47 -24.32
C GLY A 28 -0.23 5.26 -23.47
N SER A 29 -0.06 5.42 -22.16
CA SER A 29 0.34 4.33 -21.26
C SER A 29 -0.84 3.45 -20.80
N PRO A 30 -0.56 2.23 -20.30
CA PRO A 30 -1.59 1.38 -19.70
C PRO A 30 -2.32 2.02 -18.51
N VAL A 31 -1.67 2.92 -17.77
CA VAL A 31 -2.25 3.56 -16.57
C VAL A 31 -3.16 4.76 -16.92
N GLU A 32 -3.01 5.35 -18.11
CA GLU A 32 -3.81 6.49 -18.56
C GLU A 32 -5.32 6.23 -18.47
N ARG A 33 -5.76 5.02 -18.82
CA ARG A 33 -7.19 4.66 -18.77
C ARG A 33 -7.79 4.78 -17.37
N PHE A 34 -7.00 4.58 -16.32
CA PHE A 34 -7.41 4.72 -14.92
C PHE A 34 -7.45 6.18 -14.50
N VAL A 35 -6.50 7.01 -14.97
CA VAL A 35 -6.56 8.47 -14.81
C VAL A 35 -7.83 9.03 -15.46
N GLN A 36 -8.14 8.62 -16.69
CA GLN A 36 -9.39 9.01 -17.36
C GLN A 36 -10.62 8.46 -16.63
N GLN A 37 -10.54 7.29 -15.99
CA GLN A 37 -11.60 6.79 -15.13
C GLN A 37 -11.81 7.67 -13.90
N LEU A 38 -10.74 8.07 -13.20
CA LEU A 38 -10.80 8.99 -12.07
C LEU A 38 -11.50 10.30 -12.46
N TYR A 39 -11.10 10.92 -13.57
CA TYR A 39 -11.73 12.15 -14.06
C TYR A 39 -13.22 11.96 -14.35
N ARG A 40 -13.62 10.86 -14.99
CA ARG A 40 -15.04 10.54 -15.19
C ARG A 40 -15.79 10.35 -13.87
N GLU A 41 -15.15 9.82 -12.83
CA GLU A 41 -15.77 9.66 -11.51
C GLU A 41 -15.94 11.02 -10.80
N LEU A 42 -14.97 11.92 -10.91
CA LEU A 42 -15.07 13.30 -10.42
C LEU A 42 -16.19 14.07 -11.14
N ASP A 43 -16.27 13.95 -12.48
CA ASP A 43 -17.33 14.59 -13.28
C ASP A 43 -18.73 14.11 -12.88
N ARG A 44 -18.89 12.81 -12.61
CA ARG A 44 -20.17 12.24 -12.11
C ARG A 44 -20.56 12.76 -10.74
N LYS A 45 -19.60 13.31 -9.98
CA LYS A 45 -19.83 14.00 -8.71
C LYS A 45 -19.97 15.51 -8.88
N SER A 46 -20.07 16.00 -10.11
CA SER A 46 -20.14 17.41 -10.48
C SER A 46 -18.88 18.23 -10.14
N LEU A 47 -17.74 17.57 -9.91
CA LEU A 47 -16.46 18.23 -9.62
C LEU A 47 -15.68 18.52 -10.91
N ARG A 48 -16.32 19.15 -11.90
CA ARG A 48 -15.73 19.35 -13.24
C ARG A 48 -14.57 20.34 -13.28
N ARG A 49 -14.58 21.29 -12.33
CA ARG A 49 -13.53 22.32 -12.16
C ARG A 49 -12.32 21.82 -11.39
N PHE A 50 -12.45 20.68 -10.71
CA PHE A 50 -11.35 20.03 -10.00
C PHE A 50 -10.81 18.89 -10.85
N ARG A 51 -9.65 19.12 -11.48
CA ARG A 51 -8.98 18.13 -12.32
C ARG A 51 -7.48 18.12 -12.00
N PRO A 52 -7.05 17.34 -10.99
CA PRO A 52 -5.67 17.34 -10.55
C PRO A 52 -4.75 16.80 -11.65
N ILE A 53 -3.58 17.39 -11.81
CA ILE A 53 -2.57 16.94 -12.77
C ILE A 53 -1.97 15.64 -12.23
N CYS A 54 -1.88 14.62 -13.09
CA CYS A 54 -1.23 13.36 -12.76
C CYS A 54 0.15 13.33 -13.45
N TYR A 55 1.17 12.82 -12.77
CA TYR A 55 2.52 12.67 -13.30
C TYR A 55 3.14 11.35 -12.86
N LEU A 56 4.21 10.92 -13.54
CA LEU A 56 4.94 9.69 -13.19
C LEU A 56 6.06 10.01 -12.19
N THR A 57 6.14 9.21 -11.13
CA THR A 57 7.14 9.28 -10.05
C THR A 57 7.47 7.86 -9.57
N ASP A 58 8.21 7.72 -8.50
CA ASP A 58 8.63 6.48 -7.84
C ASP A 58 7.50 5.78 -7.08
N GLU A 59 6.63 6.53 -6.41
CA GLU A 59 5.54 5.97 -5.60
C GLU A 59 4.19 6.73 -5.72
N TRP A 60 3.11 6.13 -5.19
CA TRP A 60 1.84 6.84 -5.08
C TRP A 60 1.96 7.98 -4.08
N GLY A 61 1.46 9.17 -4.44
CA GLY A 61 1.44 10.28 -3.49
C GLY A 61 0.83 11.56 -4.01
N CYS A 62 0.71 12.50 -3.10
CA CYS A 62 0.27 13.86 -3.33
C CYS A 62 1.16 14.76 -2.44
N PRO A 63 2.12 15.51 -3.02
CA PRO A 63 3.04 16.32 -2.23
C PRO A 63 2.28 17.33 -1.36
N SER A 64 2.76 17.55 -0.14
CA SER A 64 2.04 18.34 0.86
C SER A 64 1.69 19.75 0.36
N GLY A 65 0.40 20.05 0.26
CA GLY A 65 -0.10 21.34 -0.21
C GLY A 65 -0.15 21.50 -1.73
N GLU A 66 0.29 20.50 -2.49
CA GLU A 66 0.37 20.55 -3.95
C GLU A 66 -0.75 19.69 -4.57
N PRO A 67 -1.72 20.26 -5.31
CA PRO A 67 -2.89 19.53 -5.81
C PRO A 67 -2.59 18.70 -7.08
N VAL A 68 -1.61 17.82 -6.98
CA VAL A 68 -1.12 16.92 -8.04
C VAL A 68 -1.11 15.49 -7.55
N ILE A 69 -1.12 14.51 -8.46
CA ILE A 69 -1.13 13.08 -8.15
C ILE A 69 0.10 12.43 -8.78
N GLY A 70 1.00 11.92 -7.93
CA GLY A 70 2.11 11.06 -8.32
C GLY A 70 1.62 9.64 -8.56
N ILE A 71 2.04 9.05 -9.69
CA ILE A 71 1.74 7.67 -10.08
C ILE A 71 3.07 6.93 -10.25
N PRO A 72 3.23 5.74 -9.66
CA PRO A 72 4.44 4.94 -9.85
C PRO A 72 4.73 4.65 -11.32
N PHE A 73 5.97 4.90 -11.74
CA PHE A 73 6.39 4.84 -13.15
C PHE A 73 6.27 3.44 -13.75
N TYR A 74 6.38 2.39 -12.93
CA TYR A 74 6.28 1.01 -13.39
C TYR A 74 4.90 0.68 -13.97
N LEU A 75 3.85 1.42 -13.62
CA LEU A 75 2.51 1.27 -14.20
C LEU A 75 2.39 1.82 -15.63
N ALA A 76 3.38 2.60 -16.09
CA ALA A 76 3.37 3.22 -17.41
C ALA A 76 3.89 2.28 -18.52
N SER A 77 4.50 1.14 -18.19
CA SER A 77 5.04 0.19 -19.17
C SER A 77 4.77 -1.27 -18.78
N PRO A 78 4.20 -2.11 -19.67
CA PRO A 78 4.00 -3.54 -19.39
C PRO A 78 5.31 -4.28 -19.04
N GLN A 79 6.43 -3.88 -19.64
CA GLN A 79 7.73 -4.49 -19.40
C GLN A 79 8.22 -4.19 -17.98
N VAL A 80 8.13 -2.93 -17.55
CA VAL A 80 8.52 -2.52 -16.19
C VAL A 80 7.54 -3.09 -15.16
N ALA A 81 6.24 -3.07 -15.43
CA ALA A 81 5.22 -3.70 -14.59
C ALA A 81 5.46 -5.20 -14.38
N SER A 82 5.97 -5.91 -15.40
CA SER A 82 6.32 -7.33 -15.25
C SER A 82 7.50 -7.54 -14.29
N LEU A 83 8.45 -6.60 -14.23
CA LEU A 83 9.53 -6.60 -13.25
C LEU A 83 8.99 -6.31 -11.85
N GLU A 84 8.13 -5.29 -11.70
CA GLU A 84 7.45 -4.99 -10.43
C GLU A 84 6.73 -6.23 -9.90
N LYS A 85 6.01 -6.96 -10.77
CA LYS A 85 5.30 -8.18 -10.40
C LYS A 85 6.22 -9.31 -9.92
N LEU A 86 7.42 -9.42 -10.48
CA LEU A 86 8.42 -10.41 -10.05
C LEU A 86 9.10 -9.98 -8.74
N MET A 87 9.38 -8.67 -8.63
CA MET A 87 10.17 -8.09 -7.55
C MET A 87 9.35 -7.72 -6.33
N ASN A 88 8.06 -7.46 -6.47
CA ASN A 88 7.12 -6.94 -5.47
C ASN A 88 5.71 -7.51 -5.75
N ASP A 89 4.66 -6.68 -5.67
CA ASP A 89 3.30 -7.01 -6.07
C ASP A 89 2.76 -5.84 -6.85
N LEU A 90 2.51 -6.11 -8.13
CA LEU A 90 1.99 -5.12 -9.04
C LEU A 90 0.51 -4.90 -8.72
N GLU A 91 0.12 -3.65 -8.53
CA GLU A 91 -1.26 -3.28 -8.24
C GLU A 91 -2.20 -3.77 -9.34
N ASP A 92 -3.29 -4.42 -8.92
CA ASP A 92 -4.38 -4.74 -9.81
C ASP A 92 -5.21 -3.50 -10.19
N GLU A 93 -6.12 -3.63 -11.15
CA GLU A 93 -6.97 -2.51 -11.61
C GLU A 93 -7.77 -1.87 -10.45
N ARG A 94 -8.13 -2.66 -9.44
CA ARG A 94 -8.90 -2.21 -8.28
C ARG A 94 -8.00 -1.43 -7.32
N GLU A 95 -6.76 -1.84 -7.13
CA GLU A 95 -5.75 -1.18 -6.30
C GLU A 95 -5.27 0.12 -6.93
N ILE A 96 -5.00 0.15 -8.23
CA ILE A 96 -4.69 1.39 -8.96
C ILE A 96 -5.78 2.43 -8.74
N MET A 97 -7.05 2.03 -8.92
CA MET A 97 -8.19 2.91 -8.67
C MET A 97 -8.45 3.17 -7.18
N MET A 98 -7.89 2.38 -6.27
CA MET A 98 -7.96 2.62 -4.82
C MET A 98 -7.03 3.77 -4.45
N TYR A 99 -5.77 3.71 -4.89
CA TYR A 99 -4.76 4.75 -4.68
C TYR A 99 -5.11 6.05 -5.40
N LEU A 100 -5.46 6.02 -6.69
CA LEU A 100 -5.87 7.23 -7.44
C LEU A 100 -6.99 8.03 -6.75
N ARG A 101 -7.97 7.34 -6.15
CA ARG A 101 -9.06 8.00 -5.43
C ARG A 101 -8.63 8.56 -4.07
N HIS A 102 -7.67 7.90 -3.42
CA HIS A 102 -7.06 8.36 -2.19
C HIS A 102 -6.25 9.63 -2.46
N GLU A 103 -5.34 9.61 -3.43
CA GLU A 103 -4.53 10.77 -3.82
C GLU A 103 -5.39 11.94 -4.33
N ALA A 104 -6.48 11.64 -5.06
CA ALA A 104 -7.45 12.67 -5.44
C ALA A 104 -8.11 13.34 -4.22
N GLY A 105 -8.22 12.63 -3.09
CA GLY A 105 -8.67 13.18 -1.82
C GLY A 105 -7.69 14.20 -1.26
N HIS A 106 -6.39 13.87 -1.19
CA HIS A 106 -5.35 14.85 -0.81
C HIS A 106 -5.35 16.06 -1.75
N ALA A 107 -5.30 15.82 -3.06
CA ALA A 107 -5.31 16.89 -4.05
C ALA A 107 -6.55 17.78 -3.92
N PHE A 108 -7.73 17.23 -3.63
CA PHE A 108 -8.94 18.01 -3.40
C PHE A 108 -8.86 18.84 -2.10
N ASN A 109 -8.27 18.28 -1.04
CA ASN A 109 -8.02 18.98 0.21
C ASN A 109 -7.14 20.21 -0.01
N TYR A 110 -6.06 20.04 -0.78
CA TYR A 110 -5.07 21.08 -1.06
C TYR A 110 -5.59 22.13 -2.04
N ALA A 111 -6.20 21.70 -3.14
CA ALA A 111 -6.80 22.55 -4.17
C ALA A 111 -7.77 23.58 -3.59
N HIS A 112 -8.57 23.18 -2.60
CA HIS A 112 -9.56 24.04 -1.94
C HIS A 112 -9.16 24.47 -0.52
N VAL A 113 -7.92 24.17 -0.11
CA VAL A 113 -7.32 24.58 1.17
C VAL A 113 -8.20 24.19 2.38
N LEU A 114 -8.91 23.06 2.30
CA LEU A 114 -9.94 22.69 3.27
C LEU A 114 -9.35 22.41 4.65
N TYR A 115 -8.12 21.88 4.70
CA TYR A 115 -7.37 21.59 5.91
C TYR A 115 -7.14 22.79 6.83
N THR A 116 -7.29 24.02 6.33
CA THR A 116 -7.20 25.24 7.14
C THR A 116 -8.53 25.62 7.80
N THR A 117 -9.65 25.05 7.34
CA THR A 117 -10.98 25.47 7.78
C THR A 117 -11.33 24.92 9.17
N PRO A 118 -12.04 25.69 10.02
CA PRO A 118 -12.49 25.20 11.33
C PRO A 118 -13.41 23.98 11.24
N GLU A 119 -14.25 23.90 10.20
CA GLU A 119 -15.17 22.77 10.00
C GLU A 119 -14.41 21.47 9.72
N TRP A 120 -13.37 21.52 8.86
CA TRP A 120 -12.51 20.37 8.58
C TRP A 120 -11.80 19.91 9.85
N ARG A 121 -11.20 20.85 10.60
CA ARG A 121 -10.52 20.55 11.87
C ARG A 121 -11.46 19.90 12.89
N ALA A 122 -12.70 20.36 12.98
CA ALA A 122 -13.69 19.79 13.89
C ALA A 122 -14.13 18.37 13.52
N VAL A 123 -13.90 17.93 12.28
CA VAL A 123 -14.29 16.61 11.77
C VAL A 123 -13.11 15.62 11.76
N PHE A 124 -11.93 16.05 11.33
CA PHE A 124 -10.75 15.19 11.13
C PHE A 124 -9.65 15.38 12.19
N GLY A 125 -9.57 16.56 12.80
CA GLY A 125 -8.55 16.92 13.77
C GLY A 125 -7.54 17.93 13.22
N GLU A 126 -6.41 18.08 13.90
CA GLU A 126 -5.37 19.06 13.58
C GLU A 126 -4.50 18.61 12.40
N TYR A 127 -4.51 19.38 11.31
CA TYR A 127 -3.71 19.10 10.12
C TYR A 127 -2.20 19.22 10.36
N ASN A 128 -1.77 20.15 11.21
CA ASN A 128 -0.35 20.40 11.49
C ASN A 128 0.26 19.40 12.49
N ARG A 129 -0.45 18.31 12.80
CA ARG A 129 0.10 17.24 13.61
C ARG A 129 1.30 16.63 12.85
N PRO A 130 2.41 16.29 13.54
CA PRO A 130 3.52 15.61 12.88
C PRO A 130 3.05 14.29 12.25
N TYR A 131 3.42 14.07 10.99
CA TYR A 131 3.34 12.74 10.38
C TYR A 131 4.23 11.77 11.17
N ARG A 132 3.69 10.58 11.44
CA ARG A 132 4.40 9.53 12.18
C ARG A 132 4.45 8.29 11.32
N ASP A 133 5.66 7.86 10.97
CA ASP A 133 5.86 6.60 10.26
C ASP A 133 5.38 5.42 11.11
N ASN A 134 5.68 5.47 12.41
CA ASN A 134 5.21 4.52 13.41
C ASN A 134 3.95 5.05 14.09
N TYR A 135 2.77 4.59 13.65
CA TYR A 135 1.49 4.90 14.28
C TYR A 135 0.87 3.66 14.94
N ARG A 136 0.02 3.88 15.94
CA ARG A 136 -0.67 2.82 16.69
C ARG A 136 -2.16 2.86 16.35
N PRO A 137 -2.58 2.22 15.25
CA PRO A 137 -3.99 2.18 14.89
C PRO A 137 -4.78 1.43 15.96
N VAL A 138 -6.03 1.82 16.17
CA VAL A 138 -7.01 1.04 16.93
C VAL A 138 -7.74 0.13 15.93
N PRO A 139 -7.46 -1.18 15.92
CA PRO A 139 -8.07 -2.08 14.95
C PRO A 139 -9.58 -2.06 15.04
N PHE A 140 -10.23 -2.16 13.88
CA PHE A 140 -11.69 -2.22 13.74
C PHE A 140 -12.48 -1.02 14.25
N SER A 141 -11.82 0.09 14.61
CA SER A 141 -12.49 1.34 14.99
C SER A 141 -13.55 1.76 13.98
N ARG A 142 -14.75 2.07 14.46
CA ARG A 142 -15.87 2.57 13.64
C ARG A 142 -15.80 4.08 13.38
N LYS A 143 -14.83 4.78 13.99
CA LYS A 143 -14.60 6.21 13.76
C LYS A 143 -14.02 6.52 12.38
N PHE A 144 -13.44 5.53 11.72
CA PHE A 144 -12.74 5.67 10.46
C PHE A 144 -13.40 4.86 9.37
N VAL A 145 -13.30 5.33 8.14
CA VAL A 145 -13.62 4.51 6.98
C VAL A 145 -12.52 3.46 6.78
N ARG A 146 -12.78 2.50 5.89
CA ARG A 146 -11.84 1.45 5.51
C ARG A 146 -11.76 1.40 3.99
N HIS A 147 -10.69 1.96 3.44
CA HIS A 147 -10.40 1.98 2.00
C HIS A 147 -9.07 1.29 1.74
N ILE A 148 -7.95 1.88 2.17
CA ILE A 148 -6.62 1.24 2.16
C ILE A 148 -6.45 0.31 3.38
N ALA A 149 -5.60 -0.70 3.20
CA ALA A 149 -5.21 -1.68 4.22
C ALA A 149 -4.58 -1.04 5.48
N GLY A 150 -4.46 -1.81 6.55
CA GLY A 150 -3.73 -1.40 7.77
C GLY A 150 -4.29 -0.21 8.52
N TRP A 151 -5.60 0.07 8.39
CA TRP A 151 -6.25 1.19 9.07
C TRP A 151 -5.59 2.55 8.76
N TYR A 152 -5.16 2.72 7.51
CA TYR A 152 -4.39 3.87 7.02
C TYR A 152 -5.00 5.24 7.38
N ALA A 153 -6.34 5.34 7.38
CA ALA A 153 -7.10 6.51 7.84
C ALA A 153 -6.76 6.98 9.27
N GLN A 154 -6.07 6.19 10.10
CA GLN A 154 -5.66 6.55 11.46
C GLN A 154 -4.25 7.14 11.54
N LYS A 155 -3.48 7.11 10.44
CA LYS A 155 -2.09 7.58 10.39
C LYS A 155 -1.99 9.09 10.64
N HIS A 156 -2.83 9.86 9.95
CA HIS A 156 -2.86 11.32 10.05
C HIS A 156 -4.28 11.87 9.74
N PRO A 157 -4.70 13.03 10.26
CA PRO A 157 -5.99 13.63 9.91
C PRO A 157 -6.20 13.87 8.42
N ASP A 158 -5.13 14.13 7.68
CA ASP A 158 -5.18 14.27 6.23
C ASP A 158 -5.46 12.94 5.52
N GLU A 159 -4.84 11.86 5.99
CA GLU A 159 -5.08 10.48 5.53
C GLU A 159 -6.53 10.04 5.77
N ASP A 160 -7.09 10.43 6.92
CA ASP A 160 -8.50 10.22 7.26
C ASP A 160 -9.43 10.94 6.28
N PHE A 161 -9.07 12.15 5.86
CA PHE A 161 -9.80 12.89 4.84
C PHE A 161 -9.70 12.21 3.48
N ALA A 162 -8.49 11.87 3.02
CA ALA A 162 -8.24 11.22 1.74
C ALA A 162 -8.97 9.88 1.62
N GLU A 163 -8.88 9.04 2.64
CA GLU A 163 -9.62 7.77 2.72
C GLU A 163 -11.14 7.99 2.69
N THR A 164 -11.64 8.99 3.42
CA THR A 164 -13.08 9.34 3.44
C THR A 164 -13.54 9.82 2.06
N PHE A 165 -12.75 10.65 1.40
CA PHE A 165 -13.02 11.14 0.05
C PHE A 165 -13.06 9.99 -0.95
N ALA A 166 -12.09 9.09 -0.90
CA ALA A 166 -12.00 7.94 -1.79
C ALA A 166 -13.22 7.00 -1.66
N VAL A 167 -13.68 6.72 -0.44
CA VAL A 167 -14.91 5.93 -0.20
C VAL A 167 -16.15 6.61 -0.75
N TRP A 168 -16.25 7.93 -0.60
CA TRP A 168 -17.38 8.72 -1.11
C TRP A 168 -17.39 8.79 -2.64
N LEU A 169 -16.22 8.93 -3.26
CA LEU A 169 -16.04 9.01 -4.71
C LEU A 169 -16.32 7.66 -5.38
N THR A 170 -15.87 6.56 -4.76
CA THR A 170 -15.96 5.20 -5.30
C THR A 170 -17.38 4.85 -5.76
N PRO A 171 -17.59 4.57 -7.07
CA PRO A 171 -18.89 4.19 -7.60
C PRO A 171 -19.46 2.96 -6.90
N ARG A 172 -20.77 2.97 -6.64
CA ARG A 172 -21.49 1.84 -6.03
C ARG A 172 -20.89 1.35 -4.70
N SER A 173 -20.13 2.18 -3.98
CA SER A 173 -19.56 1.81 -2.67
C SER A 173 -20.62 1.54 -1.59
N LYS A 174 -21.87 1.96 -1.82
CA LYS A 174 -23.00 1.85 -0.89
C LYS A 174 -22.63 2.38 0.51
N TRP A 175 -21.76 3.40 0.56
CA TRP A 175 -21.17 3.90 1.81
C TRP A 175 -22.21 4.28 2.86
N ARG A 176 -23.34 4.87 2.44
CA ARG A 176 -24.46 5.21 3.33
C ARG A 176 -25.02 4.00 4.09
N ARG A 177 -25.06 2.84 3.42
CA ARG A 177 -25.49 1.58 4.02
C ARG A 177 -24.35 0.95 4.83
N ARG A 178 -23.15 0.89 4.26
CA ARG A 178 -21.97 0.26 4.86
C ARG A 178 -21.57 0.89 6.19
N TYR A 179 -21.65 2.21 6.30
CA TYR A 179 -21.24 2.96 7.49
C TYR A 179 -22.42 3.45 8.33
N ARG A 180 -23.63 2.91 8.12
CA ARG A 180 -24.82 3.29 8.87
C ARG A 180 -24.58 3.08 10.37
N GLY A 181 -24.85 4.11 11.17
CA GLY A 181 -24.62 4.08 12.62
C GLY A 181 -23.15 4.17 13.06
N TRP A 182 -22.21 4.33 12.13
CA TRP A 182 -20.79 4.52 12.47
C TRP A 182 -20.49 6.02 12.63
N PRO A 183 -19.63 6.41 13.58
CA PRO A 183 -19.18 7.81 13.69
C PRO A 183 -18.51 8.34 12.42
N ALA A 184 -17.87 7.48 11.62
CA ALA A 184 -17.32 7.82 10.30
C ALA A 184 -18.35 8.45 9.34
N MET A 185 -19.65 8.22 9.55
CA MET A 185 -20.72 8.83 8.77
C MET A 185 -20.68 10.37 8.80
N ARG A 186 -20.22 10.97 9.92
CA ARG A 186 -20.05 12.43 10.02
C ARG A 186 -19.05 12.95 8.99
N LYS A 187 -17.95 12.23 8.76
CA LYS A 187 -16.90 12.56 7.80
C LYS A 187 -17.39 12.43 6.36
N LEU A 188 -18.10 11.33 6.06
CA LEU A 188 -18.68 11.10 4.73
C LEU A 188 -19.73 12.17 4.36
N ASN A 189 -20.56 12.56 5.33
CA ASN A 189 -21.51 13.66 5.13
C ASN A 189 -20.82 15.03 4.98
N PHE A 190 -19.70 15.26 5.68
CA PHE A 190 -18.87 16.45 5.48
C PHE A 190 -18.33 16.50 4.05
N VAL A 191 -17.69 15.43 3.57
CA VAL A 191 -17.17 15.36 2.19
C VAL A 191 -18.29 15.61 1.17
N GLU A 192 -19.45 14.95 1.33
CA GLU A 192 -20.56 15.13 0.39
C GLU A 192 -21.09 16.58 0.35
N ARG A 193 -21.28 17.21 1.52
CA ARG A 193 -21.73 18.61 1.60
C ARG A 193 -20.68 19.55 0.98
N THR A 194 -19.42 19.36 1.32
CA THR A 194 -18.31 20.20 0.86
C THR A 194 -18.12 20.09 -0.65
N ALA A 195 -18.12 18.86 -1.19
CA ALA A 195 -18.02 18.64 -2.64
C ALA A 195 -19.18 19.28 -3.41
N ARG A 196 -20.43 19.20 -2.90
CA ARG A 196 -21.58 19.87 -3.53
C ARG A 196 -21.45 21.39 -3.52
N ARG A 197 -20.98 21.96 -2.40
CA ARG A 197 -20.75 23.41 -2.27
C ARG A 197 -19.69 23.92 -3.23
N LEU A 198 -18.66 23.11 -3.48
CA LEU A 198 -17.51 23.48 -4.30
C LEU A 198 -17.61 23.02 -5.76
N ALA A 199 -18.69 22.34 -6.16
CA ALA A 199 -18.87 21.79 -7.51
C ALA A 199 -18.66 22.83 -8.62
N GLU A 200 -19.16 24.06 -8.38
CA GLU A 200 -19.05 25.18 -9.32
C GLU A 200 -17.93 26.18 -8.96
N SER A 201 -17.14 25.89 -7.92
CA SER A 201 -16.03 26.74 -7.50
C SER A 201 -14.72 26.29 -8.13
N ASP A 202 -13.93 27.24 -8.62
CA ASP A 202 -12.57 26.96 -9.05
C ASP A 202 -11.69 26.62 -7.84
N PRO A 203 -10.69 25.71 -8.00
CA PRO A 203 -9.63 25.52 -7.02
C PRO A 203 -8.97 26.84 -6.63
N ALA A 204 -8.75 27.05 -5.34
CA ALA A 204 -7.96 28.18 -4.85
C ALA A 204 -6.48 28.02 -5.23
N VAL A 205 -6.00 26.76 -5.26
CA VAL A 205 -4.69 26.38 -5.77
C VAL A 205 -4.89 25.61 -7.08
N GLY A 206 -4.69 26.31 -8.21
CA GLY A 206 -4.94 25.75 -9.55
C GLY A 206 -3.76 25.02 -10.19
N LYS A 207 -2.57 25.09 -9.58
CA LYS A 207 -1.33 24.44 -10.02
C LYS A 207 -0.58 23.94 -8.79
N GLY A 208 0.14 22.84 -8.92
CA GLY A 208 1.05 22.37 -7.88
C GLY A 208 2.42 22.03 -8.45
N GLN A 209 3.41 21.91 -7.55
CA GLN A 209 4.73 21.39 -7.84
C GLN A 209 4.72 19.87 -7.78
N PHE A 210 5.50 19.25 -8.66
CA PHE A 210 5.75 17.82 -8.60
C PHE A 210 6.90 17.57 -7.61
N ASP A 211 6.88 16.38 -7.02
CA ASP A 211 8.07 15.85 -6.34
C ASP A 211 9.11 15.40 -7.38
N ILE A 212 9.88 14.35 -7.10
CA ILE A 212 10.71 13.71 -8.10
C ILE A 212 9.87 13.24 -9.30
N THR A 213 10.30 13.59 -10.51
CA THR A 213 9.69 13.11 -11.76
C THR A 213 10.57 12.03 -12.37
N VAL A 214 10.00 11.19 -13.23
CA VAL A 214 10.76 10.18 -13.99
C VAL A 214 11.96 10.80 -14.72
N GLU A 215 11.83 12.01 -15.25
CA GLU A 215 12.89 12.74 -15.95
C GLU A 215 14.07 13.12 -15.03
N GLN A 216 13.85 13.18 -13.72
CA GLN A 216 14.85 13.49 -12.70
C GLN A 216 15.48 12.25 -12.07
N MET A 217 15.00 11.04 -12.38
CA MET A 217 15.51 9.79 -11.82
C MET A 217 16.78 9.33 -12.53
N GLU A 218 17.93 9.60 -11.91
CA GLU A 218 19.26 9.25 -12.40
C GLU A 218 19.66 7.79 -12.13
N MET A 219 19.00 7.14 -11.18
CA MET A 219 19.31 5.74 -10.84
C MET A 219 18.82 4.78 -11.92
N THR A 220 19.50 3.65 -12.02
CA THR A 220 19.09 2.54 -12.89
C THR A 220 17.87 1.82 -12.33
N LEU A 221 17.14 1.13 -13.22
CA LEU A 221 16.01 0.32 -12.82
C LEU A 221 16.43 -0.76 -11.80
N GLU A 222 17.60 -1.38 -11.98
CA GLU A 222 18.14 -2.35 -11.03
C GLU A 222 18.47 -1.74 -9.66
N GLU A 223 19.10 -0.57 -9.63
CA GLU A 223 19.44 0.13 -8.37
C GLU A 223 18.19 0.47 -7.57
N PHE A 224 17.14 0.99 -8.23
CA PHE A 224 15.85 1.28 -7.60
C PHE A 224 15.29 0.05 -6.86
N TYR A 225 15.21 -1.10 -7.54
CA TYR A 225 14.69 -2.33 -6.92
C TYR A 225 15.59 -2.89 -5.83
N ARG A 226 16.93 -2.77 -5.98
CA ARG A 226 17.88 -3.23 -4.95
C ARG A 226 17.76 -2.41 -3.67
N GLU A 227 17.60 -1.09 -3.77
CA GLU A 227 17.40 -0.23 -2.60
C GLU A 227 16.12 -0.61 -1.84
N THR A 228 15.00 -0.81 -2.54
CA THR A 228 13.74 -1.26 -1.91
C THR A 228 13.89 -2.63 -1.23
N GLU A 229 14.61 -3.57 -1.84
CA GLU A 229 14.85 -4.90 -1.26
C GLU A 229 15.71 -4.84 0.02
N LEU A 230 16.74 -3.99 0.03
CA LEU A 230 17.62 -3.81 1.19
C LEU A 230 16.88 -3.24 2.40
N GLN A 231 16.00 -2.25 2.19
CA GLN A 231 15.16 -1.70 3.26
C GLN A 231 14.25 -2.79 3.88
N GLY A 232 13.67 -3.67 3.06
CA GLY A 232 12.83 -4.78 3.52
C GLY A 232 13.60 -5.82 4.35
N LYS A 233 14.83 -6.16 3.93
CA LYS A 233 15.68 -7.14 4.62
C LYS A 233 16.17 -6.65 6.00
N GLN A 234 16.63 -5.41 6.08
CA GLN A 234 17.09 -4.83 7.36
C GLN A 234 15.97 -4.82 8.41
N ALA A 235 14.73 -4.57 8.00
CA ALA A 235 13.59 -4.68 8.88
C ALA A 235 13.37 -6.11 9.37
N ALA A 236 13.41 -7.11 8.47
CA ALA A 236 13.07 -8.50 8.77
C ALA A 236 14.08 -9.23 9.65
N ASP A 237 15.38 -8.92 9.54
CA ASP A 237 16.42 -9.56 10.36
C ASP A 237 16.34 -9.14 11.85
N LEU A 238 15.66 -8.02 12.16
CA LEU A 238 15.40 -7.56 13.53
C LEU A 238 14.18 -8.27 14.18
N ALA A 239 13.53 -9.21 13.49
CA ALA A 239 12.31 -9.90 13.95
C ALA A 239 12.53 -11.14 14.81
N MET A 240 13.76 -11.39 15.25
CA MET A 240 14.14 -12.71 15.73
C MET A 240 14.23 -12.79 17.26
N THR A 241 13.27 -13.50 17.88
CA THR A 241 13.46 -14.26 19.15
C THR A 241 12.39 -15.35 19.40
N ALA A 242 11.28 -15.43 18.67
CA ALA A 242 10.24 -16.42 19.00
C ALA A 242 10.56 -17.83 18.47
N ASP A 243 10.16 -18.83 19.25
CA ASP A 243 10.41 -20.23 18.97
C ASP A 243 9.39 -20.75 17.94
N LEU A 244 9.83 -20.94 16.69
CA LEU A 244 9.00 -21.52 15.64
C LEU A 244 8.62 -22.99 15.94
N ALA A 245 9.27 -23.63 16.93
CA ALA A 245 8.91 -24.94 17.43
C ALA A 245 7.63 -24.95 18.28
N ASP A 246 7.03 -23.78 18.58
CA ASP A 246 5.67 -23.71 19.15
C ASP A 246 4.58 -23.88 18.07
N ILE A 247 4.90 -23.57 16.81
CA ILE A 247 3.99 -23.69 15.66
C ILE A 247 4.24 -25.00 14.91
N PHE A 248 5.51 -25.25 14.56
CA PHE A 248 5.95 -26.49 13.92
C PHE A 248 6.60 -27.41 14.94
N PHE A 249 7.15 -28.56 14.51
CA PHE A 249 7.86 -29.45 15.44
C PHE A 249 9.20 -29.96 14.88
N PRO A 250 10.22 -30.17 15.73
CA PRO A 250 11.48 -30.78 15.31
C PRO A 250 11.29 -32.24 14.91
N LYS A 251 12.14 -32.73 14.00
CA LYS A 251 12.05 -34.11 13.50
C LYS A 251 12.27 -35.16 14.59
N GLY A 252 11.22 -35.93 14.92
CA GLY A 252 11.30 -37.08 15.83
C GLY A 252 11.49 -38.43 15.11
N ARG A 253 12.08 -39.43 15.78
CA ARG A 253 12.41 -40.75 15.21
C ARG A 253 11.22 -41.62 14.76
N ARG A 254 9.96 -41.26 15.05
CA ARG A 254 8.79 -42.14 14.82
C ARG A 254 7.57 -41.49 14.14
N ARG A 255 7.67 -40.27 13.61
CA ARG A 255 6.53 -39.62 12.91
C ARG A 255 6.54 -40.00 11.42
N LYS A 256 5.44 -40.59 10.94
CA LYS A 256 5.17 -40.87 9.52
C LYS A 256 4.14 -39.85 9.00
N GLY A 257 4.15 -39.56 7.70
CA GLY A 257 3.26 -38.55 7.11
C GLY A 257 3.62 -37.15 7.58
N ILE A 258 4.90 -36.78 7.42
CA ILE A 258 5.41 -35.46 7.81
C ILE A 258 6.00 -34.76 6.59
N ARG A 259 5.95 -33.43 6.63
CA ARG A 259 6.48 -32.56 5.59
C ARG A 259 7.36 -31.47 6.22
N ARG A 260 8.36 -30.99 5.49
CA ARG A 260 9.20 -29.89 5.96
C ARG A 260 8.37 -28.61 6.07
N ALA A 261 8.54 -27.86 7.15
CA ALA A 261 7.82 -26.61 7.35
C ALA A 261 8.13 -25.59 6.25
N VAL A 262 9.41 -25.50 5.82
CA VAL A 262 9.84 -24.60 4.73
C VAL A 262 9.06 -24.81 3.43
N GLU A 263 8.75 -26.06 3.07
CA GLU A 263 8.00 -26.36 1.85
C GLU A 263 6.56 -25.84 1.92
N ILE A 264 5.92 -26.00 3.08
CA ILE A 264 4.56 -25.50 3.31
C ILE A 264 4.53 -23.97 3.22
N ILE A 265 5.54 -23.30 3.79
CA ILE A 265 5.64 -21.84 3.78
C ILE A 265 5.90 -21.33 2.35
N GLU A 266 6.86 -21.92 1.62
CA GLU A 266 7.20 -21.51 0.26
C GLU A 266 6.02 -21.69 -0.72
N GLU A 267 5.28 -22.79 -0.63
CA GLU A 267 4.09 -23.01 -1.45
C GLU A 267 2.97 -22.01 -1.19
N ASN A 268 2.87 -21.51 0.04
CA ASN A 268 1.84 -20.56 0.47
C ASN A 268 2.35 -19.12 0.60
N ARG A 269 3.59 -18.85 0.16
CA ARG A 269 4.29 -17.59 0.40
C ARG A 269 3.49 -16.38 -0.06
N LEU A 270 2.96 -16.43 -1.28
CA LEU A 270 2.12 -15.36 -1.84
C LEU A 270 0.88 -15.12 -0.97
N SER A 271 0.11 -16.16 -0.66
CA SER A 271 -1.10 -16.03 0.17
C SER A 271 -0.79 -15.51 1.58
N LEU A 272 0.31 -15.94 2.21
CA LEU A 272 0.73 -15.46 3.52
C LEU A 272 1.08 -13.96 3.47
N THR A 273 1.94 -13.58 2.51
CA THR A 273 2.34 -12.19 2.31
C THR A 273 1.13 -11.29 2.05
N ASP A 274 0.26 -11.65 1.10
CA ASP A 274 -0.88 -10.82 0.71
C ASP A 274 -1.89 -10.65 1.85
N LYS A 275 -2.17 -11.73 2.61
CA LYS A 275 -3.07 -11.67 3.77
C LYS A 275 -2.49 -10.78 4.88
N ILE A 276 -1.21 -10.94 5.22
CA ILE A 276 -0.57 -10.17 6.29
C ILE A 276 -0.48 -8.69 5.89
N THR A 277 -0.07 -8.38 4.65
CA THR A 277 -0.04 -7.01 4.13
C THR A 277 -1.43 -6.37 4.16
N ARG A 278 -2.47 -7.10 3.71
CA ARG A 278 -3.84 -6.57 3.71
C ARG A 278 -4.33 -6.20 5.11
N TRP A 279 -4.03 -7.02 6.12
CA TRP A 279 -4.57 -6.81 7.46
C TRP A 279 -3.74 -5.83 8.30
N THR A 280 -2.44 -5.74 8.04
CA THR A 280 -1.54 -4.85 8.82
C THR A 280 -1.23 -3.54 8.11
N GLY A 281 -1.31 -3.49 6.78
CA GLY A 281 -0.88 -2.37 5.93
C GLY A 281 0.63 -2.14 5.93
N VAL A 282 1.42 -3.07 6.47
CA VAL A 282 2.88 -3.05 6.33
C VAL A 282 3.23 -3.28 4.85
N PRO A 283 4.19 -2.51 4.28
CA PRO A 283 4.59 -2.66 2.88
C PRO A 283 4.90 -4.11 2.53
N ARG A 284 4.39 -4.56 1.39
CA ARG A 284 4.53 -5.96 0.98
C ARG A 284 5.98 -6.45 0.89
N PRO A 285 6.96 -5.66 0.41
CA PRO A 285 8.35 -6.09 0.41
C PRO A 285 8.85 -6.44 1.81
N VAL A 286 8.47 -5.66 2.81
CA VAL A 286 8.80 -5.88 4.23
C VAL A 286 8.12 -7.15 4.76
N VAL A 287 6.84 -7.36 4.46
CA VAL A 287 6.10 -8.57 4.85
C VAL A 287 6.66 -9.82 4.15
N ARG A 288 7.04 -9.72 2.87
CA ARG A 288 7.69 -10.82 2.15
C ARG A 288 9.02 -11.17 2.80
N SER A 289 9.86 -10.17 3.10
CA SER A 289 11.13 -10.41 3.78
C SER A 289 10.92 -11.09 5.14
N LEU A 290 9.84 -10.73 5.87
CA LEU A 290 9.43 -11.46 7.07
C LEU A 290 9.08 -12.92 6.76
N VAL A 291 8.20 -13.20 5.80
CA VAL A 291 7.77 -14.58 5.45
C VAL A 291 8.97 -15.43 4.98
N GLU A 292 9.86 -14.87 4.17
CA GLU A 292 11.09 -15.53 3.72
C GLU A 292 12.04 -15.79 4.90
N SER A 293 12.12 -14.87 5.86
CA SER A 293 12.87 -15.08 7.10
C SER A 293 12.27 -16.24 7.91
N LEU A 294 10.95 -16.30 8.09
CA LEU A 294 10.28 -17.42 8.77
C LEU A 294 10.56 -18.76 8.09
N ALA A 295 10.52 -18.80 6.75
CA ALA A 295 10.83 -20.00 5.97
C ALA A 295 12.27 -20.49 6.21
N ARG A 296 13.25 -19.57 6.14
CA ARG A 296 14.66 -19.89 6.40
C ARG A 296 14.89 -20.44 7.80
N HIS A 297 14.31 -19.82 8.84
CA HIS A 297 14.49 -20.27 10.21
C HIS A 297 13.84 -21.63 10.49
N CYS A 298 12.66 -21.89 9.91
CA CYS A 298 12.07 -23.23 9.93
C CYS A 298 13.02 -24.27 9.33
N ASP A 299 13.78 -23.91 8.31
CA ASP A 299 14.73 -24.80 7.67
C ASP A 299 15.99 -25.04 8.51
N GLU A 300 16.59 -23.97 9.03
CA GLU A 300 17.76 -24.02 9.91
C GLU A 300 17.50 -24.83 11.18
N GLN A 301 16.31 -24.70 11.76
CA GLN A 301 15.87 -25.45 12.94
C GLN A 301 15.37 -26.87 12.61
N ASN A 302 15.35 -27.25 11.32
CA ASN A 302 14.88 -28.55 10.83
C ASN A 302 13.47 -28.89 11.35
N LEU A 303 12.53 -27.96 11.16
CA LEU A 303 11.13 -28.06 11.60
C LEU A 303 10.22 -28.71 10.55
N TRP A 304 9.20 -29.40 11.04
CA TRP A 304 8.29 -30.25 10.29
C TRP A 304 6.84 -30.02 10.73
N ALA A 305 5.92 -30.43 9.87
CA ALA A 305 4.48 -30.43 10.09
C ALA A 305 3.88 -31.79 9.73
N GLU A 306 2.68 -32.07 10.25
CA GLU A 306 1.89 -33.22 9.85
C GLU A 306 1.30 -33.00 8.44
N SER A 307 1.48 -33.97 7.56
CA SER A 307 0.89 -33.96 6.22
C SER A 307 -0.63 -34.11 6.31
N GLY A 308 -1.36 -33.29 5.54
CA GLY A 308 -2.82 -33.21 5.58
C GLY A 308 -3.38 -32.29 6.69
N GLY A 309 -2.52 -31.76 7.55
CA GLY A 309 -2.85 -30.78 8.61
C GLY A 309 -2.39 -29.36 8.31
N GLU A 310 -1.93 -29.06 7.09
CA GLU A 310 -1.23 -27.82 6.72
C GLU A 310 -2.05 -26.56 7.03
N ALA A 311 -3.38 -26.66 6.92
CA ALA A 311 -4.28 -25.53 7.20
C ALA A 311 -4.15 -25.00 8.63
N ALA A 312 -3.92 -25.86 9.62
CA ALA A 312 -3.75 -25.44 11.02
C ALA A 312 -2.45 -24.62 11.20
N TYR A 313 -1.34 -25.12 10.67
CA TYR A 313 -0.04 -24.44 10.70
C TYR A 313 -0.10 -23.08 9.96
N LEU A 314 -0.79 -23.02 8.81
CA LEU A 314 -0.94 -21.77 8.06
C LEU A 314 -1.78 -20.73 8.83
N VAL A 315 -2.77 -21.16 9.60
CA VAL A 315 -3.56 -20.26 10.47
C VAL A 315 -2.67 -19.68 11.56
N GLU A 316 -1.90 -20.52 12.25
CA GLU A 316 -0.97 -20.08 13.30
C GLU A 316 0.11 -19.15 12.74
N LEU A 317 0.71 -19.50 11.61
CA LEU A 317 1.74 -18.69 10.97
C LEU A 317 1.17 -17.34 10.48
N THR A 318 -0.07 -17.31 9.98
CA THR A 318 -0.71 -16.05 9.60
C THR A 318 -0.96 -15.17 10.83
N ALA A 319 -1.41 -15.74 11.94
CA ALA A 319 -1.64 -15.00 13.19
C ALA A 319 -0.33 -14.47 13.77
N TYR A 320 0.71 -15.30 13.80
CA TYR A 320 2.04 -14.94 14.26
C TYR A 320 2.67 -13.85 13.38
N GLY A 321 2.69 -14.05 12.06
CA GLY A 321 3.19 -13.07 11.09
C GLY A 321 2.44 -11.74 11.14
N THR A 322 1.11 -11.77 11.32
CA THR A 322 0.31 -10.55 11.54
C THR A 322 0.75 -9.83 12.82
N THR A 323 0.98 -10.55 13.91
CA THR A 323 1.43 -9.97 15.19
C THR A 323 2.79 -9.29 15.05
N LEU A 324 3.74 -9.95 14.39
CA LEU A 324 5.06 -9.38 14.10
C LEU A 324 4.94 -8.12 13.23
N ALA A 325 4.18 -8.19 12.13
CA ALA A 325 3.99 -7.05 11.25
C ALA A 325 3.31 -5.87 11.98
N MET A 326 2.39 -6.13 12.92
CA MET A 326 1.82 -5.10 13.78
C MET A 326 2.82 -4.47 14.75
N ASN A 327 3.74 -5.26 15.30
CA ASN A 327 4.84 -4.71 16.09
C ASN A 327 5.73 -3.81 15.24
N TYR A 328 6.05 -4.24 14.00
CA TYR A 328 6.82 -3.44 13.06
C TYR A 328 6.13 -2.11 12.76
N LEU A 329 4.85 -2.11 12.41
CA LEU A 329 4.09 -0.90 12.16
C LEU A 329 4.10 0.08 13.35
N THR A 330 4.09 -0.44 14.57
CA THR A 330 3.95 0.37 15.79
C THR A 330 5.28 0.81 16.41
N ARG A 331 6.39 0.14 16.07
CA ARG A 331 7.71 0.30 16.73
C ARG A 331 8.89 0.41 15.77
N GLY A 332 8.68 0.21 14.46
CA GLY A 332 9.73 0.06 13.45
C GLY A 332 10.52 -1.24 13.55
N LYS A 333 10.12 -2.17 14.43
CA LYS A 333 10.76 -3.48 14.65
C LYS A 333 9.71 -4.55 14.94
N PHE A 334 9.90 -5.75 14.41
CA PHE A 334 8.93 -6.85 14.54
C PHE A 334 8.87 -7.47 15.95
N VAL A 335 9.95 -7.36 16.74
CA VAL A 335 10.02 -7.90 18.11
C VAL A 335 10.36 -6.79 19.12
N PRO A 336 9.73 -6.77 20.30
CA PRO A 336 10.12 -5.91 21.41
C PRO A 336 11.55 -6.22 21.90
N SER A 337 12.38 -5.19 22.06
CA SER A 337 13.62 -5.27 22.85
C SER A 337 13.37 -5.52 24.32
#